data_AF-A0A0G3G6X3-F1
#
_entry.id   AF-A0A0G3G6X3-F1
#
_cell.length_a   1.000
_cell.length_b   1.000
_cell.length_c   1.000
_cell.angle_alpha   90.00
_cell.angle_beta   90.00
_cell.angle_gamma   90.00
#
_symmetry.space_group_name_H-M   'P 1'
#
loop_
_entity.id
_entity.type
_entity.pdbx_description
1 polymer ?
#
loop_
_entity_poly.entity_id
_entity_poly.type
_entity_poly.pdbx_seq_one_letter_code
_entity_poly.pdbx_strand_id
1 'polypeptide(L)'
;MISLIPRLFQRAPALDPESRAWIHAIFDWAGNEPHLGSMLSKAHLVLPTAEHFPGQADNRQAMAQLVFDRVLEHAGLADSPFRLVHPGNLMDDPIPWDAMNTARPSRNPAEPQSAGVGIPYDPELVAHSQALIAHFAREIALRLLATAGEPPPALEGNEAHIAELLATQMGFGVMLANTAFQVRVNQCGACKGPSAERETALSRDDLAYALGLFCRRHAIPPSRARAHLNTPLRPALRHALRDLARREREAASGAA
;
A
#
# COMPACT_ATOMS: atom_id res chain seq x y z
N MET A 1 -33.63 -39.58 -12.78
CA MET A 1 -33.86 -38.12 -12.74
C MET A 1 -32.67 -37.49 -12.03
N ILE A 2 -31.77 -36.86 -12.80
CA ILE A 2 -30.57 -36.20 -12.29
C ILE A 2 -31.00 -34.82 -11.80
N SER A 3 -30.95 -34.60 -10.49
CA SER A 3 -31.28 -33.31 -9.90
C SER A 3 -30.18 -32.29 -10.23
N LEU A 4 -30.43 -31.47 -11.24
CA LEU A 4 -29.70 -30.23 -11.49
C LEU A 4 -30.21 -29.18 -10.49
N ILE A 5 -29.69 -29.20 -9.26
CA ILE A 5 -29.81 -28.05 -8.37
C ILE A 5 -28.85 -26.99 -8.90
N PRO A 6 -29.32 -25.85 -9.42
CA PRO A 6 -28.43 -24.80 -9.88
C PRO A 6 -27.67 -24.25 -8.67
N ARG A 7 -26.34 -24.11 -8.82
CA ARG A 7 -25.39 -23.54 -7.86
C ARG A 7 -25.62 -22.03 -7.62
N LEU A 8 -26.84 -21.63 -7.29
CA LEU A 8 -27.26 -20.23 -7.08
C LEU A 8 -26.74 -19.62 -5.76
N PHE A 9 -25.96 -20.37 -4.98
CA PHE A 9 -25.35 -19.94 -3.71
C PHE A 9 -23.84 -20.15 -3.64
N GLN A 10 -23.14 -20.16 -4.78
CA GLN A 10 -21.68 -20.11 -4.73
C GLN A 10 -21.26 -18.76 -4.14
N ARG A 11 -20.84 -18.82 -2.86
CA ARG A 11 -20.15 -17.72 -2.18
C ARG A 11 -19.02 -17.25 -3.11
N ALA A 12 -18.92 -15.94 -3.34
CA ALA A 12 -17.76 -15.34 -3.99
C ALA A 12 -16.50 -16.03 -3.44
N PRO A 13 -15.55 -16.44 -4.30
CA PRO A 13 -14.44 -17.28 -3.87
C PRO A 13 -13.81 -16.60 -2.66
N ALA A 14 -13.82 -17.29 -1.54
CA ALA A 14 -13.06 -16.85 -0.39
C ALA A 14 -11.62 -16.74 -0.89
N LEU A 15 -10.90 -15.70 -0.48
CA LEU A 15 -9.47 -15.63 -0.72
C LEU A 15 -8.86 -17.00 -0.36
N ASP A 16 -8.01 -17.53 -1.22
CA ASP A 16 -7.56 -18.90 -1.06
C ASP A 16 -6.80 -19.06 0.29
N PRO A 17 -6.73 -20.28 0.85
CA PRO A 17 -6.07 -20.48 2.14
C PRO A 17 -4.62 -20.04 2.20
N GLU A 18 -3.87 -20.15 1.09
CA GLU A 18 -2.44 -19.84 1.02
C GLU A 18 -2.21 -18.34 1.06
N SER A 19 -2.89 -17.58 0.18
CA SER A 19 -2.85 -16.10 0.18
C SER A 19 -3.27 -15.54 1.53
N ARG A 20 -4.30 -16.12 2.16
CA ARG A 20 -4.71 -15.70 3.52
C ARG A 20 -3.64 -15.96 4.57
N ALA A 21 -3.07 -17.17 4.60
CA ALA A 21 -2.03 -17.53 5.56
C ALA A 21 -0.81 -16.62 5.39
N TRP A 22 -0.43 -16.34 4.14
CA TRP A 22 0.68 -15.45 3.83
C TRP A 22 0.41 -14.01 4.25
N ILE A 23 -0.77 -13.45 3.98
CA ILE A 23 -1.14 -12.10 4.47
C ILE A 23 -1.03 -12.02 6.00
N HIS A 24 -1.53 -13.02 6.74
CA HIS A 24 -1.38 -13.06 8.20
C HIS A 24 0.09 -13.14 8.61
N ALA A 25 0.89 -13.99 7.96
CA ALA A 25 2.31 -14.13 8.24
C ALA A 25 3.10 -12.82 8.03
N ILE A 26 2.81 -12.07 6.97
CA ILE A 26 3.42 -10.75 6.73
C ILE A 26 2.96 -9.72 7.79
N PHE A 27 1.70 -9.74 8.19
CA PHE A 27 1.20 -8.86 9.26
C PHE A 27 1.84 -9.17 10.61
N ASP A 28 2.02 -10.46 10.93
CA ASP A 28 2.66 -10.89 12.18
C ASP A 28 4.16 -10.58 12.17
N TRP A 29 4.86 -10.88 11.07
CA TRP A 29 6.26 -10.51 10.90
C TRP A 29 6.46 -9.00 11.10
N ALA A 30 5.71 -8.16 10.39
CA ALA A 30 5.85 -6.71 10.48
C ALA A 30 5.55 -6.16 11.88
N GLY A 31 4.60 -6.78 12.60
CA GLY A 31 4.27 -6.44 13.99
C GLY A 31 5.36 -6.85 14.99
N ASN A 32 6.15 -7.88 14.67
CA ASN A 32 7.23 -8.40 15.52
C ASN A 32 8.59 -7.74 15.22
N GLU A 33 8.76 -7.13 14.04
CA GLU A 33 9.93 -6.31 13.71
C GLU A 33 10.03 -5.09 14.66
N PRO A 34 11.10 -4.90 15.43
CA PRO A 34 11.10 -3.93 16.54
C PRO A 34 10.74 -2.48 16.14
N HIS A 35 11.32 -1.99 15.04
CA HIS A 35 11.08 -0.62 14.58
C HIS A 35 9.75 -0.50 13.81
N LEU A 36 9.41 -1.49 12.97
CA LEU A 36 8.16 -1.50 12.23
C LEU A 36 6.97 -1.69 13.18
N GLY A 37 7.00 -2.68 14.06
CA GLY A 37 5.93 -2.99 15.01
C GLY A 37 5.59 -1.82 15.93
N SER A 38 6.60 -1.10 16.43
CA SER A 38 6.37 0.12 17.25
C SER A 38 5.63 1.20 16.46
N MET A 39 6.00 1.44 15.21
CA MET A 39 5.35 2.39 14.31
C MET A 39 3.94 1.92 13.94
N LEU A 40 3.81 0.68 13.47
CA LEU A 40 2.57 0.09 12.99
C LEU A 40 1.53 -0.01 14.10
N SER A 41 1.92 -0.29 15.36
CA SER A 41 0.98 -0.31 16.49
C SER A 41 0.24 1.02 16.71
N LYS A 42 0.82 2.14 16.28
CA LYS A 42 0.26 3.50 16.37
C LYS A 42 -0.48 3.92 15.11
N ALA A 43 -0.47 3.09 14.06
CA ALA A 43 -1.15 3.39 12.82
C ALA A 43 -2.66 3.57 13.04
N HIS A 44 -3.25 4.46 12.24
CA HIS A 44 -4.68 4.71 12.21
C HIS A 44 -5.19 4.57 10.78
N LEU A 45 -6.50 4.40 10.60
CA LEU A 45 -7.09 4.34 9.27
C LEU A 45 -7.01 5.71 8.59
N VAL A 46 -6.17 5.81 7.56
CA VAL A 46 -6.05 6.98 6.71
C VAL A 46 -7.15 6.95 5.65
N LEU A 47 -7.76 8.10 5.42
CA LEU A 47 -8.94 8.28 4.55
C LEU A 47 -8.66 9.38 3.53
N PRO A 48 -9.19 9.27 2.30
CA PRO A 48 -9.00 10.27 1.25
C PRO A 48 -9.96 11.46 1.44
N THR A 49 -9.78 12.20 2.53
CA THR A 49 -10.61 13.35 2.93
C THR A 49 -9.76 14.59 3.12
N ALA A 50 -10.38 15.77 3.03
CA ALA A 50 -9.72 17.04 3.32
C ALA A 50 -9.30 17.19 4.81
N GLU A 51 -9.85 16.35 5.71
CA GLU A 51 -9.43 16.29 7.11
C GLU A 51 -8.04 15.66 7.26
N HIS A 52 -7.77 14.58 6.52
CA HIS A 52 -6.48 13.91 6.54
C HIS A 52 -5.48 14.51 5.55
N PHE A 53 -5.95 14.99 4.40
CA PHE A 53 -5.12 15.67 3.40
C PHE A 53 -5.60 17.11 3.21
N PRO A 54 -5.42 17.99 4.22
CA PRO A 54 -5.78 19.39 4.12
C PRO A 54 -4.78 20.15 3.23
N GLY A 55 -5.27 21.23 2.64
CA GLY A 55 -4.45 22.21 1.92
C GLY A 55 -4.71 22.26 0.43
N GLN A 56 -4.09 23.25 -0.20
CA GLN A 56 -4.10 23.52 -1.62
C GLN A 56 -2.68 23.94 -2.00
N ALA A 57 -2.33 23.81 -3.28
CA ALA A 57 -1.03 24.23 -3.77
C ALA A 57 -1.17 24.88 -5.15
N ASP A 58 -0.32 25.86 -5.41
CA ASP A 58 -0.38 26.66 -6.64
C ASP A 58 0.15 25.93 -7.87
N ASN A 59 0.85 24.80 -7.68
CA ASN A 59 1.39 23.99 -8.75
C ASN A 59 1.48 22.50 -8.39
N ARG A 60 1.71 21.66 -9.40
CA ARG A 60 1.75 20.19 -9.26
C ARG A 60 2.88 19.71 -8.33
N GLN A 61 4.05 20.36 -8.35
CA GLN A 61 5.18 19.96 -7.50
C GLN A 61 4.88 20.23 -6.03
N ALA A 62 4.37 21.42 -5.71
CA ALA A 62 3.94 21.78 -4.37
C ALA A 62 2.79 20.90 -3.87
N MET A 63 1.86 20.52 -4.74
CA MET A 63 0.81 19.55 -4.40
C MET A 63 1.40 18.17 -4.07
N ALA A 64 2.36 17.69 -4.87
CA ALA A 64 3.04 16.42 -4.60
C ALA A 64 3.79 16.43 -3.27
N GLN A 65 4.50 17.51 -2.97
CA GLN A 65 5.20 17.71 -1.70
C GLN A 65 4.22 17.70 -0.52
N LEU A 66 3.12 18.45 -0.62
CA LEU A 66 2.10 18.49 0.42
C LEU A 66 1.51 17.10 0.70
N VAL A 67 1.18 16.35 -0.35
CA VAL A 67 0.66 14.98 -0.19
C VAL A 67 1.72 14.06 0.42
N PHE A 68 2.97 14.17 -0.02
CA PHE A 68 4.09 13.39 0.51
C PHE A 68 4.30 13.64 2.01
N ASP A 69 4.31 14.89 2.45
CA ASP A 69 4.49 15.26 3.86
C ASP A 69 3.34 14.70 4.72
N ARG A 70 2.10 14.78 4.23
CA ARG A 70 0.94 14.17 4.93
C ARG A 70 1.07 12.65 5.01
N VAL A 71 1.57 11.99 3.96
CA VAL A 71 1.81 10.53 4.00
C VAL A 71 2.85 10.19 5.07
N LEU A 72 3.95 10.96 5.18
CA LEU A 72 4.93 10.76 6.24
C LEU A 72 4.33 10.99 7.63
N GLU A 73 3.57 12.06 7.82
CA GLU A 73 2.91 12.33 9.10
C GLU A 73 1.94 11.23 9.52
N HIS A 74 1.06 10.79 8.62
CA HIS A 74 0.12 9.71 8.90
C HIS A 74 0.82 8.37 9.19
N ALA A 75 1.98 8.13 8.57
CA ALA A 75 2.80 6.96 8.82
C ALA A 75 3.64 7.06 10.11
N GLY A 76 3.67 8.22 10.78
CA GLY A 76 4.55 8.44 11.94
C GLY A 76 6.03 8.61 11.57
N LEU A 77 6.31 9.11 10.37
CA LEU A 77 7.63 9.22 9.74
C LEU A 77 8.00 10.66 9.36
N ALA A 78 7.38 11.67 9.99
CA ALA A 78 7.65 13.08 9.70
C ALA A 78 9.13 13.46 9.87
N ASP A 79 9.80 12.91 10.90
CA ASP A 79 11.22 13.15 11.18
C ASP A 79 12.17 12.18 10.44
N SER A 80 11.66 11.40 9.49
CA SER A 80 12.44 10.41 8.75
C SER A 80 13.40 11.06 7.73
N PRO A 81 14.40 10.31 7.21
CA PRO A 81 15.26 10.80 6.14
C PRO A 81 14.59 10.84 4.76
N PHE A 82 13.31 10.47 4.62
CA PHE A 82 12.66 10.41 3.31
C PHE A 82 12.48 11.81 2.70
N ARG A 83 12.85 11.96 1.42
CA ARG A 83 12.72 13.22 0.67
C ARG A 83 12.08 12.94 -0.68
N LEU A 84 11.11 13.78 -1.07
CA LEU A 84 10.47 13.68 -2.38
C LEU A 84 11.46 14.09 -3.48
N VAL A 85 11.55 13.28 -4.54
CA VAL A 85 12.37 13.58 -5.71
C VAL A 85 11.48 14.16 -6.80
N HIS A 86 11.67 15.43 -7.15
CA HIS A 86 10.91 16.10 -8.21
C HIS A 86 11.47 15.81 -9.60
N PRO A 87 10.63 15.37 -10.56
CA PRO A 87 11.02 15.23 -11.96
C PRO A 87 11.42 16.58 -12.55
N GLY A 88 12.64 16.65 -13.10
CA GLY A 88 13.22 17.90 -13.62
C GLY A 88 14.32 18.51 -12.75
N ASN A 89 14.52 18.06 -11.51
CA ASN A 89 15.70 18.41 -10.71
C ASN A 89 16.95 17.60 -11.12
N LEU A 90 16.88 16.85 -12.23
CA LEU A 90 17.99 16.14 -12.89
C LEU A 90 18.90 17.11 -13.67
N MET A 91 19.41 18.15 -13.00
CA MET A 91 20.71 18.74 -13.37
C MET A 91 21.86 18.07 -12.62
N ASP A 92 21.58 17.04 -11.82
CA ASP A 92 22.53 16.00 -11.47
C ASP A 92 22.33 14.82 -12.41
N ASP A 93 23.42 14.34 -13.01
CA ASP A 93 23.48 13.34 -14.08
C ASP A 93 22.49 12.18 -13.93
N PRO A 94 21.92 11.67 -15.04
CA PRO A 94 21.02 10.51 -15.00
C PRO A 94 21.73 9.31 -14.37
N ILE A 95 21.21 8.86 -13.22
CA ILE A 95 21.65 7.63 -12.58
C ILE A 95 21.05 6.45 -13.39
N PRO A 96 21.87 5.60 -14.04
CA PRO A 96 21.38 4.40 -14.71
C PRO A 96 20.67 3.50 -13.71
N TRP A 97 19.56 2.87 -14.12
CA TRP A 97 18.67 2.08 -13.25
C TRP A 97 19.41 0.92 -12.56
N ASP A 98 20.46 0.44 -13.19
CA ASP A 98 21.39 -0.62 -12.82
C ASP A 98 22.33 -0.22 -11.66
N ALA A 99 22.45 1.06 -11.34
CA ALA A 99 23.26 1.55 -10.22
C ALA A 99 22.54 1.52 -8.85
N MET A 100 21.23 1.21 -8.81
CA MET A 100 20.48 1.13 -7.55
C MET A 100 20.82 -0.13 -6.73
N ASN A 101 21.38 -1.16 -7.38
CA ASN A 101 21.72 -2.46 -6.76
C ASN A 101 23.22 -2.72 -6.56
N THR A 102 24.08 -1.70 -6.75
CA THR A 102 25.51 -1.84 -6.47
C THR A 102 25.91 -0.96 -5.28
N ALA A 103 26.62 -1.55 -4.32
CA ALA A 103 27.23 -0.79 -3.22
C ALA A 103 28.17 0.26 -3.83
N ARG A 104 27.86 1.55 -3.61
CA ARG A 104 28.62 2.67 -4.20
C ARG A 104 30.10 2.58 -3.78
N PRO A 105 31.06 2.81 -4.71
CA PRO A 105 32.42 3.12 -4.31
C PRO A 105 32.46 4.52 -3.68
N SER A 106 33.11 4.59 -2.53
CA SER A 106 33.29 5.79 -1.70
C SER A 106 33.67 7.02 -2.53
N ARG A 107 32.90 8.11 -2.39
CA ARG A 107 33.20 9.42 -2.97
C ARG A 107 33.45 10.42 -1.83
N ASN A 108 34.63 11.05 -1.89
CA ASN A 108 35.26 12.13 -1.10
C ASN A 108 34.66 12.57 0.27
N PRO A 109 35.49 12.74 1.32
CA PRO A 109 35.02 12.90 2.71
C PRO A 109 34.87 14.37 3.17
N ALA A 110 34.27 15.26 2.36
CA ALA A 110 34.27 16.70 2.65
C ALA A 110 32.91 17.42 2.62
N GLU A 111 31.78 16.72 2.60
CA GLU A 111 30.47 17.36 2.80
C GLU A 111 29.62 16.56 3.81
N PRO A 112 29.10 17.19 4.89
CA PRO A 112 28.11 16.56 5.73
C PRO A 112 26.75 16.64 5.03
N GLN A 113 26.59 15.86 3.96
CA GLN A 113 25.29 15.59 3.40
C GLN A 113 24.66 14.48 4.25
N SER A 114 23.70 14.83 5.10
CA SER A 114 22.67 13.88 5.51
C SER A 114 21.87 13.52 4.26
N ALA A 115 22.41 12.64 3.41
CA ALA A 115 21.80 12.26 2.16
C ALA A 115 20.45 11.59 2.47
N GLY A 116 19.37 12.33 2.29
CA GLY A 116 18.02 11.82 2.47
C GLY A 116 17.73 10.67 1.51
N VAL A 117 16.78 9.81 1.87
CA VAL A 117 16.36 8.70 1.03
C VAL A 117 15.30 9.20 0.05
N GLY A 118 15.66 9.22 -1.24
CA GLY A 118 14.80 9.72 -2.30
C GLY A 118 13.57 8.84 -2.58
N ILE A 119 12.40 9.47 -2.62
CA ILE A 119 11.13 8.87 -3.02
C ILE A 119 10.70 9.46 -4.38
N PRO A 120 10.78 8.69 -5.48
CA PRO A 120 10.38 9.16 -6.81
C PRO A 120 8.86 9.11 -7.00
N TYR A 121 8.36 9.88 -7.96
CA TYR A 121 6.97 9.80 -8.42
C TYR A 121 6.82 10.27 -9.87
N ASP A 122 5.76 9.83 -10.53
CA ASP A 122 5.32 10.35 -11.82
C ASP A 122 4.48 11.63 -11.58
N PRO A 123 4.82 12.80 -12.17
CA PRO A 123 4.05 14.04 -12.02
C PRO A 123 2.58 13.91 -12.46
N GLU A 124 2.27 12.99 -13.37
CA GLU A 124 0.90 12.78 -13.83
C GLU A 124 0.01 12.16 -12.74
N LEU A 125 0.58 11.48 -11.74
CA LEU A 125 -0.17 11.01 -10.57
C LEU A 125 -0.74 12.15 -9.72
N VAL A 126 -0.23 13.37 -9.83
CA VAL A 126 -0.72 14.53 -9.05
C VAL A 126 -2.18 14.85 -9.35
N ALA A 127 -2.65 14.57 -10.57
CA ALA A 127 -4.06 14.71 -10.92
C ALA A 127 -4.97 13.66 -10.23
N HIS A 128 -4.36 12.61 -9.65
CA HIS A 128 -5.04 11.46 -9.06
C HIS A 128 -4.63 11.28 -7.59
N SER A 129 -5.16 12.14 -6.72
CA SER A 129 -4.75 12.23 -5.31
C SER A 129 -4.65 10.90 -4.57
N GLN A 130 -5.62 10.00 -4.72
CA GLN A 130 -5.57 8.67 -4.10
C GLN A 130 -4.46 7.78 -4.68
N ALA A 131 -4.21 7.82 -5.98
CA ALA A 131 -3.14 7.06 -6.63
C ALA A 131 -1.76 7.58 -6.20
N LEU A 132 -1.61 8.90 -6.07
CA LEU A 132 -0.40 9.52 -5.54
C LEU A 132 -0.14 9.12 -4.08
N ILE A 133 -1.17 9.16 -3.23
CA ILE A 133 -1.06 8.71 -1.82
C ILE A 133 -0.66 7.24 -1.76
N ALA A 134 -1.34 6.37 -2.53
CA ALA A 134 -1.03 4.94 -2.57
C ALA A 134 0.39 4.68 -3.09
N HIS A 135 0.85 5.44 -4.07
CA HIS A 135 2.22 5.39 -4.59
C HIS A 135 3.24 5.71 -3.50
N PHE A 136 3.13 6.86 -2.84
CA PHE A 136 4.05 7.24 -1.77
C PHE A 136 4.07 6.25 -0.62
N ALA A 137 2.89 5.80 -0.16
CA ALA A 137 2.80 4.82 0.92
C ALA A 137 3.54 3.52 0.57
N ARG A 138 3.44 3.05 -0.68
CA ARG A 138 4.17 1.86 -1.13
C ARG A 138 5.67 2.12 -1.27
N GLU A 139 6.09 3.23 -1.87
CA GLU A 139 7.52 3.54 -1.99
C GLU A 139 8.19 3.62 -0.63
N ILE A 140 7.54 4.28 0.34
CA ILE A 140 8.01 4.33 1.73
C ILE A 140 8.07 2.91 2.32
N ALA A 141 7.02 2.10 2.14
CA ALA A 141 7.01 0.72 2.60
C ALA A 141 8.13 -0.14 1.98
N LEU A 142 8.48 0.06 0.71
CA LEU A 142 9.63 -0.61 0.07
C LEU A 142 10.95 -0.22 0.74
N ARG A 143 11.14 1.05 1.07
CA ARG A 143 12.36 1.50 1.78
C ARG A 143 12.41 0.96 3.20
N LEU A 144 11.28 0.93 3.90
CA LEU A 144 11.19 0.35 5.25
C LEU A 144 11.46 -1.15 5.24
N LEU A 145 10.94 -1.88 4.25
CA LEU A 145 11.18 -3.30 4.07
C LEU A 145 12.69 -3.61 3.98
N ALA A 146 13.45 -2.78 3.27
CA ALA A 146 14.91 -2.93 3.15
C ALA A 146 15.68 -2.67 4.46
N THR A 147 15.01 -2.14 5.49
CA THR A 147 15.61 -1.87 6.82
C THR A 147 15.26 -2.92 7.88
N ALA A 148 14.45 -3.92 7.53
CA ALA A 148 14.05 -4.96 8.48
C ALA A 148 15.25 -5.78 8.96
N GLY A 149 15.21 -6.18 10.24
CA GLY A 149 16.28 -6.98 10.84
C GLY A 149 16.26 -8.42 10.33
N GLU A 150 15.07 -8.99 10.19
CA GLU A 150 14.85 -10.31 9.62
C GLU A 150 14.02 -10.22 8.33
N PRO A 151 14.32 -11.06 7.31
CA PRO A 151 13.56 -11.05 6.07
C PRO A 151 12.11 -11.51 6.31
N PRO A 152 11.11 -10.91 5.62
CA PRO A 152 9.75 -11.39 5.69
C PRO A 152 9.60 -12.78 5.03
N PRO A 153 8.56 -13.53 5.41
CA PRO A 153 8.17 -14.76 4.74
C PRO A 153 8.01 -14.59 3.22
N ALA A 154 8.69 -15.44 2.45
CA ALA A 154 8.64 -15.47 0.99
C ALA A 154 9.00 -14.13 0.32
N LEU A 155 10.05 -13.43 0.79
CA LEU A 155 10.50 -12.15 0.25
C LEU A 155 10.79 -12.15 -1.26
N GLU A 156 11.55 -13.14 -1.73
CA GLU A 156 12.10 -13.17 -3.09
C GLU A 156 10.99 -13.05 -4.15
N GLY A 157 11.02 -11.98 -4.94
CA GLY A 157 10.04 -11.71 -5.99
C GLY A 157 8.68 -11.19 -5.50
N ASN A 158 8.50 -10.98 -4.19
CA ASN A 158 7.27 -10.50 -3.59
C ASN A 158 7.40 -9.13 -2.92
N GLU A 159 8.50 -8.41 -3.14
CA GLU A 159 8.81 -7.13 -2.49
C GLU A 159 7.67 -6.11 -2.66
N ALA A 160 7.15 -6.00 -3.89
CA ALA A 160 6.05 -5.08 -4.20
C ALA A 160 4.73 -5.47 -3.49
N HIS A 161 4.45 -6.77 -3.38
CA HIS A 161 3.28 -7.29 -2.67
C HIS A 161 3.38 -7.04 -1.17
N ILE A 162 4.55 -7.34 -0.58
CA ILE A 162 4.84 -7.11 0.84
C ILE A 162 4.78 -5.62 1.16
N ALA A 163 5.31 -4.76 0.29
CA ALA A 163 5.21 -3.31 0.46
C ALA A 163 3.77 -2.81 0.44
N GLU A 164 2.87 -3.38 -0.37
CA GLU A 164 1.45 -3.03 -0.32
C GLU A 164 0.75 -3.53 0.96
N LEU A 165 1.13 -4.69 1.50
CA LEU A 165 0.66 -5.16 2.80
C LEU A 165 1.18 -4.27 3.95
N LEU A 166 2.45 -3.88 3.92
CA LEU A 166 3.04 -2.93 4.87
C LEU A 166 2.37 -1.56 4.79
N ALA A 167 2.18 -1.01 3.58
CA ALA A 167 1.48 0.26 3.39
C ALA A 167 0.01 0.18 3.85
N THR A 168 -0.63 -0.99 3.74
CA THR A 168 -1.96 -1.23 4.31
C THR A 168 -1.91 -1.18 5.85
N GLN A 169 -0.90 -1.79 6.47
CA GLN A 169 -0.68 -1.75 7.92
C GLN A 169 -0.30 -0.34 8.42
N MET A 170 0.35 0.48 7.60
CA MET A 170 0.59 1.91 7.88
C MET A 170 -0.69 2.75 7.82
N GLY A 171 -1.83 2.17 7.43
CA GLY A 171 -3.14 2.82 7.43
C GLY A 171 -3.67 3.23 6.05
N PHE A 172 -2.90 3.06 4.98
CA PHE A 172 -3.24 3.55 3.63
C PHE A 172 -4.07 2.58 2.78
N GLY A 173 -4.61 1.52 3.39
CA GLY A 173 -5.32 0.44 2.69
C GLY A 173 -6.52 0.89 1.84
N VAL A 174 -7.21 1.98 2.21
CA VAL A 174 -8.33 2.52 1.40
C VAL A 174 -7.84 3.04 0.06
N MET A 175 -6.76 3.82 0.05
CA MET A 175 -6.20 4.40 -1.18
C MET A 175 -5.66 3.29 -2.07
N LEU A 176 -4.88 2.37 -1.50
CA LEU A 176 -4.36 1.17 -2.20
C LEU A 176 -5.48 0.38 -2.88
N ALA A 177 -6.53 0.03 -2.13
CA ALA A 177 -7.65 -0.74 -2.64
C ALA A 177 -8.39 0.02 -3.75
N ASN A 178 -8.66 1.31 -3.56
CA ASN A 178 -9.37 2.13 -4.54
C ASN A 178 -8.62 2.29 -5.86
N THR A 179 -7.29 2.27 -5.82
CA THR A 179 -6.43 2.48 -6.99
C THR A 179 -5.99 1.17 -7.65
N ALA A 180 -6.29 0.01 -7.06
CA ALA A 180 -6.01 -1.30 -7.64
C ALA A 180 -6.81 -1.63 -8.93
N PHE A 181 -7.69 -0.72 -9.36
CA PHE A 181 -8.72 -0.96 -10.39
C PHE A 181 -8.79 0.05 -11.51
N GLN A 182 -7.76 0.87 -11.73
CA GLN A 182 -7.74 1.69 -12.94
C GLN A 182 -7.40 0.79 -14.12
N VAL A 183 -8.42 0.09 -14.61
CA VAL A 183 -8.44 -0.60 -15.90
C VAL A 183 -8.19 0.45 -16.96
N ARG A 184 -7.22 0.22 -17.84
CA ARG A 184 -6.98 0.97 -19.08
C ARG A 184 -8.29 1.14 -19.86
N VAL A 185 -9.03 2.23 -19.62
CA VAL A 185 -10.13 2.62 -20.50
C VAL A 185 -9.52 3.46 -21.61
N ASN A 186 -8.90 2.78 -22.57
CA ASN A 186 -8.54 3.38 -23.84
C ASN A 186 -9.85 3.63 -24.61
N GLN A 187 -10.48 4.80 -24.43
CA GLN A 187 -11.67 5.20 -25.21
C GLN A 187 -11.36 5.42 -26.70
N CYS A 188 -10.08 5.46 -27.08
CA CYS A 188 -9.62 5.52 -28.46
C CYS A 188 -8.60 4.40 -28.71
N GLY A 189 -8.95 3.43 -29.57
CA GLY A 189 -8.07 2.31 -29.95
C GLY A 189 -6.77 2.73 -30.66
N ALA A 190 -6.59 4.01 -30.96
CA ALA A 190 -5.40 4.57 -31.61
C ALA A 190 -4.48 5.36 -30.65
N CYS A 191 -4.93 5.71 -29.44
CA CYS A 191 -4.12 6.45 -28.47
C CYS A 191 -3.34 5.49 -27.59
N LYS A 192 -2.15 5.07 -28.06
CA LYS A 192 -1.15 4.38 -27.23
C LYS A 192 -0.30 5.40 -26.47
N GLY A 193 -0.88 6.04 -25.46
CA GLY A 193 -0.13 6.81 -24.47
C GLY A 193 0.05 5.98 -23.19
N PRO A 194 1.16 6.10 -22.45
CA PRO A 194 1.24 5.55 -21.10
C PRO A 194 0.16 6.21 -20.23
N SER A 195 -0.77 5.41 -19.72
CA SER A 195 -1.70 5.87 -18.68
C SER A 195 -0.89 6.05 -17.40
N ALA A 196 -1.04 7.17 -16.71
CA ALA A 196 -0.42 7.43 -15.41
C ALA A 196 -1.13 6.61 -14.32
N GLU A 197 -1.06 5.30 -14.45
CA GLU A 197 -1.59 4.32 -13.51
C GLU A 197 -0.45 3.84 -12.61
N ARG A 198 -0.72 3.69 -11.33
CA ARG A 198 0.21 3.02 -10.43
C ARG A 198 0.25 1.54 -10.81
N GLU A 199 1.44 0.96 -10.98
CA GLU A 199 1.58 -0.51 -11.00
C GLU A 199 0.98 -1.09 -9.72
N THR A 200 0.25 -2.19 -9.74
CA THR A 200 -0.36 -2.77 -8.52
C THR A 200 0.09 -4.21 -8.38
N ALA A 201 0.55 -4.58 -7.19
CA ALA A 201 1.03 -5.93 -6.91
C ALA A 201 -0.10 -6.83 -6.40
N LEU A 202 -0.82 -6.41 -5.35
CA LEU A 202 -1.91 -7.20 -4.77
C LEU A 202 -3.19 -7.10 -5.58
N SER A 203 -3.96 -8.18 -5.58
CA SER A 203 -5.30 -8.16 -6.18
C SER A 203 -6.29 -7.37 -5.32
N ARG A 204 -7.49 -7.15 -5.88
CA ARG A 204 -8.64 -6.59 -5.16
C ARG A 204 -8.91 -7.27 -3.83
N ASP A 205 -8.94 -8.59 -3.90
CA ASP A 205 -9.50 -9.40 -2.84
C ASP A 205 -8.45 -9.57 -1.75
N ASP A 206 -7.16 -9.55 -2.11
CA ASP A 206 -6.02 -9.43 -1.19
C ASP A 206 -6.05 -8.10 -0.43
N LEU A 207 -6.15 -6.96 -1.14
CA LEU A 207 -6.21 -5.63 -0.50
C LEU A 207 -7.44 -5.48 0.37
N ALA A 208 -8.60 -5.97 -0.06
CA ALA A 208 -9.81 -5.96 0.74
C ALA A 208 -9.67 -6.84 2.00
N TYR A 209 -8.98 -7.97 1.90
CA TYR A 209 -8.70 -8.85 3.04
C TYR A 209 -7.71 -8.22 4.01
N ALA A 210 -6.59 -7.70 3.52
CA ALA A 210 -5.59 -6.99 4.31
C ALA A 210 -6.18 -5.77 5.02
N LEU A 211 -7.00 -4.96 4.35
CA LEU A 211 -7.71 -3.83 4.96
C LEU A 211 -8.69 -4.28 6.05
N GLY A 212 -9.40 -5.40 5.83
CA GLY A 212 -10.26 -6.01 6.84
C GLY A 212 -9.47 -6.46 8.07
N LEU A 213 -8.31 -7.09 7.86
CA LEU A 213 -7.43 -7.54 8.93
C LEU A 213 -6.85 -6.36 9.72
N PHE A 214 -6.39 -5.31 9.03
CA PHE A 214 -5.94 -4.06 9.65
C PHE A 214 -7.04 -3.47 10.55
N CYS A 215 -8.27 -3.34 10.03
CA CYS A 215 -9.38 -2.81 10.81
C CYS A 215 -9.63 -3.64 12.09
N ARG A 216 -9.51 -4.98 12.01
CA ARG A 216 -9.68 -5.87 13.17
C ARG A 216 -8.57 -5.68 14.20
N ARG A 217 -7.29 -5.69 13.79
CA ARG A 217 -6.14 -5.54 14.70
C ARG A 217 -6.13 -4.20 15.43
N HIS A 218 -6.61 -3.15 14.78
CA HIS A 218 -6.68 -1.80 15.35
C HIS A 218 -8.05 -1.48 15.99
N ALA A 219 -8.96 -2.46 16.12
CA ALA A 219 -10.32 -2.27 16.64
C ALA A 219 -11.11 -1.13 15.93
N ILE A 220 -10.86 -0.94 14.63
CA ILE A 220 -11.50 0.10 13.80
C ILE A 220 -12.81 -0.45 13.23
N PRO A 221 -13.95 0.26 13.40
CA PRO A 221 -15.20 -0.15 12.77
C PRO A 221 -15.03 -0.23 11.25
N PRO A 222 -15.21 -1.40 10.61
CA PRO A 222 -14.97 -1.54 9.17
C PRO A 222 -15.90 -0.69 8.29
N SER A 223 -17.00 -0.19 8.87
CA SER A 223 -17.88 0.81 8.24
C SER A 223 -17.14 2.09 7.87
N ARG A 224 -16.13 2.52 8.65
CA ARG A 224 -15.30 3.69 8.35
C ARG A 224 -14.55 3.50 7.05
N ALA A 225 -13.83 2.38 6.89
CA ALA A 225 -13.15 2.07 5.64
C ALA A 225 -14.14 1.90 4.48
N ARG A 226 -15.23 1.14 4.70
CA ARG A 226 -16.24 0.83 3.67
C ARG A 226 -16.89 2.08 3.06
N ALA A 227 -17.07 3.14 3.84
CA ALA A 227 -17.66 4.40 3.37
C ALA A 227 -16.85 5.05 2.24
N HIS A 228 -15.51 4.88 2.28
CA HIS A 228 -14.59 5.48 1.33
C HIS A 228 -14.11 4.52 0.24
N LEU A 229 -14.54 3.25 0.27
CA LEU A 229 -14.21 2.28 -0.77
C LEU A 229 -15.07 2.48 -2.03
N ASN A 230 -14.44 2.32 -3.20
CA ASN A 230 -15.11 2.23 -4.49
C ASN A 230 -16.13 1.07 -4.50
N THR A 231 -17.23 1.23 -5.24
CA THR A 231 -18.36 0.28 -5.22
C THR A 231 -17.96 -1.19 -5.38
N PRO A 232 -17.05 -1.58 -6.30
CA PRO A 232 -16.63 -2.98 -6.47
C PRO A 232 -15.90 -3.57 -5.26
N LEU A 233 -15.29 -2.75 -4.41
CA LEU A 233 -14.51 -3.17 -3.24
C LEU A 233 -15.38 -3.39 -2.00
N ARG A 234 -16.56 -2.75 -1.93
CA ARG A 234 -17.46 -2.87 -0.76
C ARG A 234 -17.95 -4.31 -0.55
N PRO A 235 -18.32 -5.09 -1.59
CA PRO A 235 -18.58 -6.52 -1.43
C PRO A 235 -17.33 -7.29 -1.02
N ALA A 236 -16.17 -7.03 -1.64
CA ALA A 236 -14.92 -7.72 -1.33
C ALA A 236 -14.54 -7.59 0.16
N LEU A 237 -14.56 -6.35 0.70
CA LEU A 237 -14.31 -6.11 2.13
C LEU A 237 -15.33 -6.84 3.02
N ARG A 238 -16.61 -6.88 2.62
CA ARG A 238 -17.64 -7.61 3.38
C ARG A 238 -17.38 -9.11 3.41
N HIS A 239 -16.91 -9.68 2.30
CA HIS A 239 -16.55 -11.09 2.22
C HIS A 239 -15.34 -11.40 3.10
N ALA A 240 -14.29 -10.57 3.03
CA ALA A 240 -13.13 -10.66 3.90
C ALA A 240 -13.50 -10.63 5.39
N LEU A 241 -14.33 -9.66 5.81
CA LEU A 241 -14.74 -9.53 7.21
C LEU A 241 -15.54 -10.74 7.74
N ARG A 242 -16.34 -11.37 6.87
CA ARG A 242 -17.06 -12.61 7.22
C ARG A 242 -16.10 -13.78 7.38
N ASP A 243 -15.08 -13.87 6.53
CA ASP A 243 -14.06 -14.91 6.59
C ASP A 243 -13.21 -14.78 7.86
N LEU A 244 -12.71 -13.58 8.15
CA LEU A 244 -11.98 -13.26 9.38
C LEU A 244 -12.79 -13.62 10.63
N ALA A 245 -14.06 -13.18 10.71
CA ALA A 245 -14.93 -13.48 11.84
C ALA A 245 -15.24 -14.98 11.99
N ARG A 246 -15.26 -15.74 10.89
CA ARG A 246 -15.45 -17.19 10.95
C ARG A 246 -14.23 -17.86 11.59
N ARG A 247 -13.02 -17.47 11.15
CA ARG A 247 -11.76 -18.03 11.67
C ARG A 247 -11.50 -17.68 13.12
N GLU A 248 -11.82 -16.48 13.56
CA GLU A 248 -11.74 -16.10 14.98
C GLU A 248 -12.59 -17.04 15.85
N ARG A 249 -13.79 -17.42 15.39
CA ARG A 249 -14.65 -18.39 16.09
C ARG A 249 -14.06 -19.80 16.06
N GLU A 250 -13.54 -20.24 14.91
CA GLU A 250 -12.90 -21.56 14.76
C GLU A 250 -11.70 -21.68 15.72
N ALA A 251 -10.83 -20.67 15.75
CA ALA A 251 -9.68 -20.60 16.68
C ALA A 251 -10.10 -20.59 18.15
N ALA A 252 -11.14 -19.81 18.51
CA ALA A 252 -11.66 -19.77 19.87
C ALA A 252 -12.33 -21.09 20.31
N SER A 253 -12.83 -21.89 19.35
CA SER A 253 -13.46 -23.18 19.62
C SER A 253 -12.49 -24.37 19.69
N GLY A 254 -11.18 -24.16 19.43
CA GLY A 254 -10.16 -25.21 19.45
C GLY A 254 -10.28 -26.24 18.32
N ALA A 255 -11.01 -25.92 17.25
CA ALA A 255 -11.28 -26.81 16.11
C ALA A 255 -10.24 -26.68 14.98
N ALA A 256 -8.98 -26.37 15.31
CA ALA A 256 -7.88 -26.23 14.35
C ALA A 256 -7.15 -27.56 14.11
#